data_AF-A0A6C0D8H4-F1
#
_entry.id   AF-A0A6C0D8H4-F1
#
_cell.length_a   1.000
_cell.length_b   1.000
_cell.length_c   1.000
_cell.angle_alpha   90.00
_cell.angle_beta   90.00
_cell.angle_gamma   90.00
#
_symmetry.space_group_name_H-M   'P 1'
#
loop_
_entity.id
_entity.type
_entity.pdbx_description
1 polymer ?
#
loop_
_entity_poly.entity_id
_entity_poly.type
_entity_poly.pdbx_seq_one_letter_code
_entity_poly.pdbx_strand_id
1 'polypeptide(L)'
;MTDPYYTIKVEGWKHMIDWISSTHISFKDFCKNHKMDYILFSGYLPYMEKMETNGERLRFVNKQINKCETQLNEYMKSKTPPCCLAK
;
A
#
# COMPACT_ATOMS: atom_id res chain seq x y z
N MET A 1 1.56 -18.26 -7.67
CA MET A 1 2.27 -17.06 -8.15
C MET A 1 1.46 -15.86 -7.68
N THR A 2 1.95 -15.16 -6.65
CA THR A 2 1.30 -13.94 -6.13
C THR A 2 1.33 -12.88 -7.21
N ASP A 3 0.20 -12.21 -7.43
CA ASP A 3 0.13 -11.16 -8.44
C ASP A 3 1.07 -10.00 -8.04
N PRO A 4 2.03 -9.64 -8.89
CA PRO A 4 3.03 -8.63 -8.55
C PRO A 4 2.40 -7.26 -8.31
N TYR A 5 1.27 -6.93 -8.95
CA TYR A 5 0.62 -5.63 -8.80
C TYR A 5 0.02 -5.43 -7.40
N TYR A 6 -0.73 -6.41 -6.90
CA TYR A 6 -1.35 -6.30 -5.57
C TYR A 6 -0.32 -6.41 -4.44
N THR A 7 0.70 -7.26 -4.59
CA THR A 7 1.80 -7.37 -3.62
C THR A 7 2.62 -6.07 -3.56
N ILE A 8 3.00 -5.48 -4.70
CA ILE A 8 3.72 -4.19 -4.74
C ILE A 8 2.88 -3.08 -4.10
N LYS A 9 1.55 -3.08 -4.29
CA LYS A 9 0.66 -2.10 -3.66
C LYS A 9 0.65 -2.23 -2.14
N VAL A 10 0.46 -3.43 -1.59
CA VAL A 10 0.43 -3.66 -0.14
C VAL A 10 1.75 -3.23 0.50
N GLU A 11 2.88 -3.69 -0.04
CA GLU A 11 4.21 -3.37 0.51
C GLU A 11 4.53 -1.87 0.38
N GLY A 12 4.15 -1.22 -0.73
CA GLY A 12 4.32 0.22 -0.89
C GLY A 12 3.51 1.04 0.13
N TRP A 13 2.29 0.61 0.48
CA TRP A 13 1.52 1.26 1.55
C TRP A 13 2.13 1.05 2.94
N LYS A 14 2.71 -0.12 3.22
CA LYS A 14 3.42 -0.35 4.50
C LYS A 14 4.62 0.58 4.64
N HIS A 15 5.41 0.72 3.58
CA HIS A 15 6.53 1.65 3.54
C HIS A 15 6.08 3.11 3.76
N MET A 16 4.91 3.53 3.26
CA MET A 16 4.40 4.88 3.54
C MET A 16 4.20 5.19 5.04
N ILE A 17 4.03 4.19 5.91
CA ILE A 17 3.99 4.40 7.36
C ILE A 17 5.32 4.95 7.87
N ASP A 18 6.44 4.42 7.34
CA ASP A 18 7.78 4.88 7.67
C ASP A 18 7.99 6.32 7.20
N TRP A 19 7.50 6.66 6.01
CA TRP A 19 7.55 8.03 5.49
C TRP A 19 6.79 9.02 6.37
N ILE A 20 5.55 8.69 6.77
CA ILE A 20 4.74 9.55 7.65
C ILE A 20 5.42 9.75 9.00
N SER A 21 6.16 8.75 9.48
CA SER A 21 6.85 8.78 10.77
C SER A 21 8.20 9.51 10.71
N SER A 22 8.82 9.62 9.54
CA SER A 22 10.19 10.09 9.34
C SER A 22 10.30 11.44 8.63
N THR A 23 9.30 12.34 8.83
CA THR A 23 8.95 13.62 8.13
C THR A 23 10.08 14.57 7.64
N HIS A 24 11.34 14.21 7.82
CA HIS A 24 12.57 14.85 7.37
C HIS A 24 12.90 14.62 5.88
N ILE A 25 12.21 13.72 5.17
CA ILE A 25 12.46 13.43 3.74
C ILE A 25 11.22 13.63 2.87
N SER A 26 11.42 14.14 1.66
CA SER A 26 10.33 14.32 0.70
C SER A 26 9.75 12.98 0.26
N PHE A 27 8.46 12.94 -0.10
CA PHE A 27 7.82 11.69 -0.56
C PHE A 27 8.51 11.09 -1.78
N LYS A 28 9.00 11.93 -2.70
CA LYS A 28 9.74 11.50 -3.89
C LYS A 28 11.07 10.83 -3.52
N ASP A 29 11.81 11.40 -2.58
CA ASP A 29 13.08 10.84 -2.11
C ASP A 29 12.85 9.55 -1.32
N PHE A 30 11.79 9.51 -0.52
CA PHE A 30 11.34 8.30 0.14
C PHE A 30 11.08 7.16 -0.86
N CYS A 31 10.27 7.40 -1.91
CA CYS A 31 10.02 6.38 -2.92
C CYS A 31 11.30 5.90 -3.61
N LYS A 32 12.23 6.82 -3.92
CA LYS A 32 13.52 6.48 -4.53
C LYS A 32 14.37 5.59 -3.62
N ASN A 33 14.43 5.91 -2.32
CA ASN A 33 15.21 5.16 -1.34
C ASN A 33 14.66 3.75 -1.09
N HIS A 34 13.34 3.59 -1.13
CA HIS A 34 12.67 2.30 -0.91
C HIS A 34 12.37 1.53 -2.20
N LYS A 35 12.89 1.98 -3.35
CA LYS A 35 12.63 1.41 -4.69
C LYS A 35 11.13 1.20 -4.96
N MET A 36 10.31 2.10 -4.44
CA MET A 36 8.87 2.08 -4.63
C MET A 36 8.49 2.73 -5.96
N ASP A 37 7.44 2.22 -6.59
CA ASP A 37 6.86 2.84 -7.78
C ASP A 37 6.14 4.14 -7.42
N TYR A 38 6.85 5.26 -7.54
CA TYR A 38 6.30 6.60 -7.32
C TYR A 38 5.06 6.88 -8.17
N ILE A 39 4.95 6.32 -9.39
CA ILE A 39 3.80 6.57 -10.28
C ILE A 39 2.54 5.96 -9.67
N LEU A 40 2.65 4.76 -9.11
CA LEU A 40 1.53 4.06 -8.45
C LEU A 40 0.95 4.85 -7.26
N PHE A 41 1.75 5.68 -6.60
CA PHE A 41 1.36 6.35 -5.36
C PHE A 41 1.25 7.89 -5.45
N SER A 42 1.86 8.52 -6.45
CA SER A 42 1.88 9.98 -6.62
C SER A 42 0.49 10.60 -6.76
N GLY A 43 -0.48 9.87 -7.32
CA GLY A 43 -1.88 10.30 -7.38
C GLY A 43 -2.55 10.49 -6.02
N TYR A 44 -2.00 9.90 -4.95
CA TYR A 44 -2.51 10.06 -3.58
C TYR A 44 -1.84 11.19 -2.80
N LEU A 45 -0.72 11.72 -3.30
CA LEU A 45 0.05 12.77 -2.62
C LEU A 45 -0.79 14.02 -2.32
N PRO A 46 -1.59 14.58 -3.26
CA PRO A 46 -2.42 15.76 -2.96
C PRO A 46 -3.48 15.51 -1.89
N TYR A 47 -3.91 14.26 -1.70
CA TYR A 47 -4.87 13.90 -0.65
C TYR A 47 -4.18 13.80 0.71
N MET A 48 -2.95 13.30 0.77
CA MET A 48 -2.16 13.20 1.99
C MET A 48 -1.66 14.57 2.48
N GLU A 49 -1.35 15.48 1.57
CA GLU A 49 -0.96 16.85 1.89
C GLU A 49 -2.11 17.66 2.49
N LYS A 50 -3.36 17.36 2.11
CA LYS A 50 -4.57 17.97 2.71
C LYS A 50 -4.87 17.48 4.12
N MET A 51 -4.30 16.35 4.55
CA MET A 51 -4.47 15.86 5.91
C MET A 51 -3.54 16.64 6.83
N GLU A 52 -4.07 17.21 7.91
CA GLU A 52 -3.31 18.13 8.78
C GLU A 52 -2.38 17.37 9.73
N THR A 53 -2.78 16.15 10.11
CA THR A 53 -2.05 15.38 11.12
C THR A 53 -1.48 14.07 10.58
N ASN A 54 -0.36 13.63 11.15
CA ASN A 54 0.18 12.29 10.89
C ASN A 54 -0.82 11.19 11.29
N GLY A 55 -1.65 11.42 12.31
CA GLY A 55 -2.70 10.48 12.71
C GLY A 55 -3.76 10.26 11.63
N GLU A 56 -4.16 11.30 10.90
CA GLU A 56 -5.06 11.18 9.75
C GLU A 56 -4.42 10.45 8.58
N ARG A 57 -3.17 10.79 8.26
CA ARG A 57 -2.39 10.11 7.22
C ARG A 57 -2.24 8.62 7.51
N LEU A 58 -1.91 8.26 8.75
CA LEU A 58 -1.81 6.87 9.19
C LEU A 58 -3.14 6.13 9.09
N ARG A 59 -4.25 6.73 9.54
CA ARG A 59 -5.59 6.13 9.40
C ARG A 59 -5.94 5.89 7.93
N PHE A 60 -5.62 6.82 7.05
CA PHE A 60 -5.83 6.66 5.63
C PHE A 60 -4.97 5.54 5.04
N VAL A 61 -3.66 5.52 5.31
CA VAL A 61 -2.74 4.48 4.83
C VAL A 61 -3.17 3.10 5.31
N ASN A 62 -3.48 2.94 6.59
CA ASN A 62 -3.98 1.68 7.14
C ASN A 62 -5.27 1.21 6.46
N LYS A 63 -6.18 2.13 6.11
CA LYS A 63 -7.37 1.81 5.32
C LYS A 63 -7.01 1.30 3.92
N GLN A 64 -6.01 1.88 3.27
CA GLN A 64 -5.56 1.42 1.95
C GLN A 64 -4.85 0.06 2.02
N ILE A 65 -4.05 -0.20 3.06
CA ILE A 65 -3.42 -1.51 3.32
C ILE A 65 -4.51 -2.57 3.43
N ASN A 66 -5.46 -2.41 4.34
CA ASN A 66 -6.55 -3.37 4.55
C ASN A 66 -7.34 -3.65 3.26
N LYS A 67 -7.60 -2.61 2.45
CA LYS A 67 -8.27 -2.77 1.15
C LYS A 67 -7.43 -3.59 0.18
N CYS A 68 -6.14 -3.27 0.04
CA CYS A 68 -5.24 -3.96 -0.88
C CYS A 68 -4.99 -5.42 -0.44
N GLU A 69 -4.88 -5.68 0.86
CA GLU A 69 -4.76 -7.03 1.41
C GLU A 69 -6.03 -7.84 1.18
N THR A 70 -7.21 -7.24 1.34
CA THR A 70 -8.49 -7.89 1.02
C THR A 70 -8.54 -8.27 -0.46
N GLN A 71 -8.18 -7.34 -1.35
CA GLN A 71 -8.14 -7.60 -2.80
C GLN A 71 -7.12 -8.67 -3.18
N LEU A 72 -5.95 -8.67 -2.54
CA LEU A 72 -4.94 -9.72 -2.72
C LEU A 72 -5.48 -11.08 -2.27
N ASN A 73 -6.14 -11.15 -1.12
CA ASN A 73 -6.74 -12.38 -0.61
C ASN A 73 -7.87 -12.90 -1.50
N GLU A 74 -8.76 -12.03 -1.99
CA GLU A 74 -9.81 -12.37 -2.95
C GLU A 74 -9.22 -12.88 -4.26
N TYR A 75 -8.19 -12.22 -4.77
CA TYR A 75 -7.46 -12.66 -5.95
C TYR A 75 -6.86 -14.05 -5.74
N MET A 76 -6.13 -14.26 -4.65
CA MET A 76 -5.52 -15.56 -4.33
C MET A 76 -6.57 -16.67 -4.21
N LYS A 77 -7.73 -16.39 -3.59
CA LYS A 77 -8.87 -17.32 -3.53
C LYS A 77 -9.43 -17.62 -4.91
N SER A 78 -9.62 -16.62 -5.78
CA SER A 78 -10.11 -16.80 -7.15
C SER A 78 -9.18 -17.64 -8.04
N LYS A 79 -7.88 -17.65 -7.71
CA LYS A 79 -6.87 -18.47 -8.39
C LYS A 79 -6.67 -19.84 -7.76
N THR A 80 -7.29 -20.10 -6.61
CA THR A 80 -7.22 -21.41 -5.94
C THR A 80 -8.33 -22.30 -6.51
N PRO A 81 -7.99 -23.45 -7.13
CA PRO A 81 -9.00 -24.34 -7.69
C PRO A 81 -9.98 -24.85 -6.60
N PRO A 82 -11.27 -25.06 -6.92
CA PRO A 82 -12.26 -25.55 -5.96
C PRO A 82 -11.88 -26.88 -5.28
N CYS A 83 -11.06 -27.71 -5.93
CA CYS A 83 -10.58 -28.99 -5.40
C CYS A 83 -9.60 -28.86 -4.21
N CYS A 84 -9.11 -27.66 -3.91
CA CYS A 84 -8.21 -27.40 -2.78
C CYS A 84 -8.90 -26.75 -1.57
N LEU A 85 -10.21 -26.45 -1.67
CA LEU A 85 -10.99 -25.75 -0.64
C LEU A 85 -11.83 -26.69 0.25
N ALA A 86 -11.76 -28.00 0.04
CA ALA A 86 -12.42 -29.00 0.87
C ALA A 86 -11.41 -29.65 1.83
N LYS A 87 -11.52 -29.31 3.11
CA LYS A 87 -11.20 -30.20 4.23
C LYS A 87 -12.38 -30.21 5.19
#